data_AF-A0A955ECU2-F1
#
_entry.id   AF-A0A955ECU2-F1
#
_cell.length_a   1.000
_cell.length_b   1.000
_cell.length_c   1.000
_cell.angle_alpha   90.00
_cell.angle_beta   90.00
_cell.angle_gamma   90.00
#
_symmetry.space_group_name_H-M   'P 1'
#
loop_
_entity.id
_entity.type
_entity.pdbx_description
1 polymer ?
#
loop_
_entity_poly.entity_id
_entity_poly.type
_entity_poly.pdbx_seq_one_letter_code
_entity_poly.pdbx_strand_id
1 'polypeptide(L)'
;MTRSGDGAGGVVTADQSWGLVLEYFTGEGHEQQARARAEVIGRMLGREDVRVRDKKDASVVLLGSYGGPDEGAARRDLAWIHGVQVDGRQPWRMAYLTPPAARALGDAKEANLAFARDFFGDEAEFTLQIGVYQSANTSEARRAAEEAVRRLRAEGEEAFYYHGPSWSSVTVGLFGAGDYDEARGEVRNGEILELQARYPQNMLNGAYPIQDKNTGKAQRSLLVHVP
;
A
#
# COMPACT_ATOMS: atom_id res chain seq x y z
N MET A 1 43.16 30.42 -9.46
CA MET A 1 43.16 28.94 -9.43
C MET A 1 41.72 28.48 -9.25
N THR A 2 41.18 27.84 -10.28
CA THR A 2 39.83 27.28 -10.37
C THR A 2 39.80 25.80 -9.97
N ARG A 3 38.59 25.30 -9.64
CA ARG A 3 38.13 23.90 -9.51
C ARG A 3 38.53 23.18 -8.21
N SER A 4 37.73 22.28 -7.63
CA SER A 4 36.44 21.68 -7.98
C SER A 4 35.85 21.05 -6.71
N GLY A 5 34.54 20.91 -6.65
CA GLY A 5 33.81 20.10 -5.68
C GLY A 5 32.46 19.77 -6.27
N ASP A 6 32.46 18.92 -7.29
CA ASP A 6 31.29 18.46 -8.03
C ASP A 6 30.32 17.74 -7.09
N GLY A 7 29.18 18.40 -6.84
CA GLY A 7 27.98 17.77 -6.32
C GLY A 7 27.36 16.92 -7.43
N ALA A 8 27.63 15.61 -7.41
CA ALA A 8 26.90 14.64 -8.21
C ALA A 8 25.49 14.45 -7.62
N GLY A 9 24.62 15.44 -7.84
CA GLY A 9 23.18 15.25 -7.76
C GLY A 9 22.74 14.39 -8.94
N GLY A 10 22.89 13.07 -8.81
CA GLY A 10 22.36 12.13 -9.77
C GLY A 10 20.86 12.35 -9.89
N VAL A 11 20.39 12.67 -11.10
CA VAL A 11 18.97 12.81 -11.40
C VAL A 11 18.31 11.46 -11.11
N VAL A 12 17.65 11.36 -9.96
CA VAL A 12 16.83 10.19 -9.64
C VAL A 12 15.66 10.21 -10.61
N THR A 13 15.64 9.26 -11.53
CA THR A 13 14.53 9.14 -12.49
C THR A 13 13.25 8.75 -11.73
N ALA A 14 12.08 9.11 -12.25
CA ALA A 14 10.78 8.91 -11.60
C ALA A 14 10.46 7.45 -11.19
N ASP A 15 11.08 6.48 -11.87
CA ASP A 15 10.96 5.04 -11.56
C ASP A 15 11.93 4.57 -10.47
N GLN A 16 12.93 5.39 -10.16
CA GLN A 16 13.97 5.15 -9.17
C GLN A 16 13.76 5.93 -7.86
N SER A 17 12.69 6.72 -7.77
CA SER A 17 12.33 7.47 -6.56
C SER A 17 11.10 6.92 -5.85
N TRP A 18 11.02 7.25 -4.56
CA TRP A 18 9.80 7.10 -3.79
C TRP A 18 8.73 8.07 -4.30
N GLY A 19 7.47 7.72 -4.10
CA GLY A 19 6.33 8.59 -4.38
C GLY A 19 5.16 8.27 -3.47
N LEU A 20 4.24 9.22 -3.31
CA LEU A 20 2.99 9.05 -2.58
C LEU A 20 1.92 8.51 -3.51
N VAL A 21 1.35 7.35 -3.20
CA VAL A 21 0.25 6.76 -3.97
C VAL A 21 -1.02 7.56 -3.74
N LEU A 22 -1.61 8.05 -4.84
CA LEU A 22 -2.86 8.81 -4.82
C LEU A 22 -4.04 7.98 -5.34
N GLU A 23 -3.89 7.36 -6.52
CA GLU A 23 -4.93 6.55 -7.16
C GLU A 23 -4.29 5.44 -7.99
N TYR A 24 -4.98 4.32 -8.18
CA TYR A 24 -4.55 3.19 -9.02
C TYR A 24 -5.62 2.84 -10.06
N PHE A 25 -5.17 2.31 -11.19
CA PHE A 25 -5.99 1.92 -12.33
C PHE A 25 -5.57 0.54 -12.79
N THR A 26 -6.52 -0.32 -13.10
CA THR A 26 -6.30 -1.68 -13.62
C THR A 26 -7.21 -1.94 -14.82
N GLY A 27 -6.94 -3.02 -15.56
CA GLY A 27 -7.75 -3.43 -16.71
C GLY A 27 -7.48 -2.64 -17.99
N GLU A 28 -8.28 -2.89 -19.02
CA GLU A 28 -8.05 -2.27 -20.34
C GLU A 28 -8.09 -0.74 -20.26
N GLY A 29 -7.05 -0.10 -20.80
CA GLY A 29 -6.92 1.35 -20.79
C GLY A 29 -6.46 1.96 -19.46
N HIS A 30 -5.97 1.15 -18.50
CA HIS A 30 -5.47 1.66 -17.21
C HIS A 30 -4.47 2.81 -17.35
N GLU A 31 -3.57 2.73 -18.34
CA GLU A 31 -2.56 3.77 -18.61
C GLU A 31 -3.19 5.11 -18.99
N GLN A 32 -4.18 5.10 -19.89
CA GLN A 32 -4.84 6.31 -20.36
C GLN A 32 -5.68 6.94 -19.24
N GLN A 33 -6.38 6.12 -18.46
CA GLN A 33 -7.16 6.58 -17.31
C GLN A 33 -6.26 7.21 -16.25
N ALA A 34 -5.15 6.55 -15.90
CA ALA A 34 -4.19 7.06 -14.93
C ALA A 34 -3.57 8.39 -15.37
N ARG A 35 -3.20 8.52 -16.65
CA ARG A 35 -2.63 9.76 -17.20
C ARG A 35 -3.62 10.92 -17.18
N ALA A 36 -4.85 10.69 -17.65
CA ALA A 36 -5.91 11.70 -17.58
C ALA A 36 -6.19 12.12 -16.13
N ARG A 37 -6.15 11.15 -15.21
CA ARG A 37 -6.36 11.43 -13.79
C ARG A 37 -5.21 12.20 -13.16
N ALA A 38 -3.96 11.86 -13.47
CA ALA A 38 -2.78 12.57 -12.99
C ALA A 38 -2.83 14.07 -13.36
N GLU A 39 -3.28 14.41 -14.58
CA GLU A 39 -3.46 15.79 -15.01
C GLU A 39 -4.56 16.53 -14.23
N VAL A 40 -5.67 15.85 -13.93
CA VAL A 40 -6.76 16.41 -13.11
C VAL A 40 -6.28 16.65 -11.68
N ILE A 41 -5.63 15.65 -11.07
CA ILE A 41 -5.13 15.73 -9.71
C ILE A 41 -4.04 16.79 -9.59
N GLY A 42 -3.09 16.84 -10.53
CA GLY A 42 -2.04 17.87 -10.54
C GLY A 42 -2.60 19.28 -10.57
N ARG A 43 -3.61 19.54 -11.41
CA ARG A 43 -4.31 20.84 -11.43
C ARG A 43 -5.07 21.13 -10.15
N MET A 44 -5.75 20.12 -9.60
CA MET A 44 -6.54 20.26 -8.36
C MET A 44 -5.64 20.55 -7.15
N LEU A 45 -4.47 19.94 -7.09
CA LEU A 45 -3.49 20.12 -6.03
C LEU A 45 -2.56 21.32 -6.26
N GLY A 46 -2.53 21.89 -7.48
CA GLY A 46 -1.53 22.89 -7.86
C GLY A 46 -0.10 22.32 -7.87
N ARG A 47 0.05 21.04 -8.24
CA ARG A 47 1.31 20.28 -8.19
C ARG A 47 1.67 19.76 -9.58
N GLU A 48 2.88 20.06 -10.03
CA GLU A 48 3.44 19.58 -11.30
C GLU A 48 4.14 18.21 -11.19
N ASP A 49 4.41 17.77 -9.95
CA ASP A 49 5.11 16.52 -9.64
C ASP A 49 4.16 15.34 -9.41
N VAL A 50 2.91 15.45 -9.89
CA VAL A 50 1.96 14.33 -10.01
C VAL A 50 2.28 13.57 -11.30
N ARG A 51 2.60 12.29 -11.18
CA ARG A 51 3.05 11.44 -12.29
C ARG A 51 2.35 10.08 -12.30
N VAL A 52 2.50 9.36 -13.39
CA VAL A 52 2.04 7.97 -13.51
C VAL A 52 3.25 7.03 -13.50
N ARG A 53 3.11 5.92 -12.78
CA ARG A 53 4.00 4.76 -12.87
C ARG A 53 3.22 3.60 -13.47
N ASP A 54 3.63 3.18 -14.67
CA ASP A 54 2.98 2.10 -15.42
C ASP A 54 3.62 0.74 -15.09
N LYS A 55 2.77 -0.29 -15.04
CA LYS A 55 3.14 -1.71 -15.03
C LYS A 55 2.28 -2.46 -16.03
N LYS A 56 2.62 -3.73 -16.25
CA LYS A 56 1.99 -4.58 -17.26
C LYS A 56 0.46 -4.59 -17.18
N ASP A 57 -0.10 -4.62 -15.98
CA ASP A 57 -1.55 -4.83 -15.76
C ASP A 57 -2.18 -3.73 -14.88
N ALA A 58 -1.42 -2.68 -14.52
CA ALA A 58 -1.85 -1.60 -13.64
C ALA A 58 -1.04 -0.30 -13.85
N SER A 59 -1.66 0.84 -13.56
CA SER A 59 -1.00 2.15 -13.51
C SER A 59 -1.31 2.85 -12.19
N VAL A 60 -0.32 3.50 -11.61
CA VAL A 60 -0.45 4.20 -10.32
C VAL A 60 -0.14 5.68 -10.48
N VAL A 61 -1.03 6.54 -9.99
CA VAL A 61 -0.81 7.99 -9.90
C VAL A 61 -0.06 8.29 -8.60
N LEU A 62 1.08 8.96 -8.73
CA LEU A 62 2.00 9.26 -7.64
C LEU A 62 2.20 10.77 -7.50
N LEU A 63 2.26 11.27 -6.26
CA LEU A 63 2.77 12.60 -5.94
C LEU A 63 4.24 12.54 -5.51
N GLY A 64 5.05 13.45 -6.06
CA GLY A 64 6.38 13.78 -5.55
C GLY A 64 7.44 12.69 -5.75
N SER A 65 8.70 13.10 -5.75
CA SER A 65 9.85 12.24 -6.05
C SER A 65 10.86 12.36 -4.92
N TYR A 66 10.87 11.36 -4.04
CA TYR A 66 11.66 11.41 -2.80
C TYR A 66 12.81 10.40 -2.83
N GLY A 67 13.91 10.73 -2.15
CA GLY A 67 15.04 9.83 -1.93
C GLY A 67 14.72 8.72 -0.94
N GLY A 68 13.78 8.95 -0.03
CA GLY A 68 13.37 7.98 0.98
C GLY A 68 12.15 8.43 1.79
N PRO A 69 11.57 7.55 2.60
CA PRO A 69 10.38 7.86 3.37
C PRO A 69 10.68 8.79 4.55
N ASP A 70 11.91 8.76 5.06
CA ASP A 70 12.38 9.62 6.16
C ASP A 70 12.70 11.05 5.70
N GLU A 71 12.68 11.31 4.39
CA GLU A 71 12.95 12.64 3.84
C GLU A 71 11.92 13.64 4.37
N GLY A 72 12.39 14.81 4.81
CA GLY A 72 11.50 15.83 5.37
C GLY A 72 10.40 16.29 4.41
N ALA A 73 10.68 16.30 3.09
CA ALA A 73 9.68 16.61 2.07
C ALA A 73 8.60 15.52 1.97
N ALA A 74 9.00 14.24 1.97
CA ALA A 74 8.08 13.10 1.91
C ALA A 74 7.09 13.12 3.09
N ARG A 75 7.58 13.33 4.31
CA ARG A 75 6.74 13.39 5.52
C ARG A 75 5.78 14.59 5.51
N ARG A 76 6.22 15.75 5.04
CA ARG A 76 5.36 16.94 4.93
C ARG A 76 4.26 16.74 3.89
N ASP A 77 4.61 16.21 2.71
CA ASP A 77 3.62 15.97 1.66
C ASP A 77 2.64 14.86 2.07
N LEU A 78 3.09 13.82 2.78
CA LEU A 78 2.22 12.77 3.33
C LEU A 78 1.21 13.34 4.35
N ALA A 79 1.69 14.09 5.35
CA ALA A 79 0.81 14.70 6.34
C ALA A 79 -0.17 15.71 5.71
N TRP A 80 0.29 16.46 4.70
CA TRP A 80 -0.54 17.39 3.96
C TRP A 80 -1.63 16.66 3.16
N ILE A 81 -1.25 15.65 2.36
CA ILE A 81 -2.20 14.97 1.47
C ILE A 81 -3.30 14.22 2.23
N HIS A 82 -2.98 13.68 3.42
CA HIS A 82 -3.98 13.09 4.33
C HIS A 82 -5.04 14.10 4.77
N GLY A 83 -4.66 15.39 4.88
CA GLY A 83 -5.55 16.48 5.28
C GLY A 83 -6.36 17.10 4.14
N VAL A 84 -5.99 16.87 2.88
CA VAL A 84 -6.62 17.54 1.72
C VAL A 84 -8.08 17.15 1.60
N GLN A 85 -8.95 18.16 1.48
CA GLN A 85 -10.37 17.97 1.23
C GLN A 85 -10.75 18.35 -0.21
N VAL A 86 -11.52 17.47 -0.85
CA VAL A 86 -12.14 17.66 -2.16
C VAL A 86 -13.63 17.40 -2.00
N ASP A 87 -14.47 18.40 -2.28
CA ASP A 87 -15.93 18.32 -2.12
C ASP A 87 -16.37 17.78 -0.74
N GLY A 88 -15.67 18.20 0.31
CA GLY A 88 -15.94 17.79 1.70
C GLY A 88 -15.49 16.37 2.06
N ARG A 89 -14.73 15.69 1.20
CA ARG A 89 -14.15 14.36 1.44
C ARG A 89 -12.64 14.43 1.49
N GLN A 90 -12.00 13.48 2.16
CA GLN A 90 -10.54 13.31 2.14
C GLN A 90 -10.16 12.12 1.24
N PRO A 91 -10.07 12.32 -0.09
CA PRO A 91 -9.89 11.20 -1.03
C PRO A 91 -8.55 10.47 -0.85
N TRP A 92 -7.58 11.12 -0.22
CA TRP A 92 -6.22 10.59 -0.02
C TRP A 92 -5.84 10.49 1.45
N ARG A 93 -6.83 10.35 2.34
CA ARG A 93 -6.58 10.10 3.76
C ARG A 93 -5.67 8.88 3.98
N MET A 94 -5.72 7.91 3.08
CA MET A 94 -4.94 6.68 3.11
C MET A 94 -3.79 6.68 2.08
N ALA A 95 -3.35 7.86 1.60
CA ALA A 95 -2.18 7.89 0.73
C ALA A 95 -0.95 7.36 1.49
N TYR A 96 -0.07 6.66 0.78
CA TYR A 96 1.11 6.05 1.39
C TYR A 96 2.34 6.19 0.51
N LEU A 97 3.52 6.13 1.15
CA LEU A 97 4.79 6.12 0.43
C LEU A 97 5.05 4.74 -0.18
N THR A 98 5.29 4.70 -1.49
CA THR A 98 5.72 3.50 -2.20
C THR A 98 7.17 3.62 -2.64
N PRO A 99 7.99 2.57 -2.44
CA PRO A 99 9.38 2.60 -2.87
C PRO A 99 9.53 2.64 -4.39
N PRO A 100 10.74 2.89 -4.90
CA PRO A 100 11.07 2.65 -6.29
C PRO A 100 10.75 1.20 -6.69
N ALA A 101 10.32 0.98 -7.94
CA ALA A 101 9.91 -0.35 -8.40
C ALA A 101 11.02 -1.42 -8.29
N ALA A 102 12.29 -0.99 -8.25
CA ALA A 102 13.45 -1.87 -8.15
C ALA A 102 13.86 -2.26 -6.70
N ARG A 103 13.24 -1.70 -5.65
CA ARG A 103 13.66 -1.97 -4.26
C ARG A 103 13.12 -3.32 -3.76
N ALA A 104 13.96 -4.09 -3.08
CA ALA A 104 13.57 -5.32 -2.39
C ALA A 104 12.83 -5.01 -1.07
N LEU A 105 11.78 -5.77 -0.76
CA LEU A 105 10.90 -5.52 0.39
C LEU A 105 11.35 -6.12 1.73
N GLY A 106 12.30 -7.06 1.74
CA GLY A 106 12.77 -7.68 2.99
C GLY A 106 13.33 -6.68 4.02
N ASP A 107 13.79 -5.52 3.55
CA ASP A 107 14.29 -4.42 4.40
C ASP A 107 13.34 -3.21 4.48
N ALA A 108 12.13 -3.33 3.92
CA ALA A 108 11.13 -2.27 3.86
C ALA A 108 10.24 -2.29 5.11
N LYS A 109 10.62 -1.50 6.13
CA LYS A 109 9.82 -1.37 7.37
C LYS A 109 8.40 -0.89 7.10
N GLU A 110 8.21 -0.03 6.11
CA GLU A 110 6.92 0.53 5.68
C GLU A 110 5.95 -0.51 5.12
N ALA A 111 6.44 -1.68 4.71
CA ALA A 111 5.61 -2.79 4.24
C ALA A 111 5.42 -3.86 5.33
N ASN A 112 6.08 -3.72 6.47
CA ASN A 112 5.88 -4.58 7.62
C ASN A 112 4.84 -3.95 8.55
N LEU A 113 3.72 -4.65 8.73
CA LEU A 113 2.57 -4.20 9.50
C LEU A 113 2.93 -3.85 10.95
N ALA A 114 3.99 -4.45 11.52
CA ALA A 114 4.47 -4.14 12.87
C ALA A 114 4.98 -2.70 13.04
N PHE A 115 5.27 -2.00 11.95
CA PHE A 115 5.68 -0.60 11.95
C PHE A 115 4.61 0.31 11.33
N ALA A 116 3.40 -0.19 11.03
CA ALA A 116 2.41 0.60 10.31
C ALA A 116 2.09 1.93 11.01
N ARG A 117 1.91 1.92 12.34
CA ARG A 117 1.62 3.16 13.11
C ARG A 117 2.75 4.20 13.03
N ASP A 118 4.00 3.77 12.90
CA ASP A 118 5.15 4.68 12.74
C ASP A 118 5.08 5.48 11.43
N PHE A 119 4.45 4.94 10.39
CA PHE A 119 4.36 5.54 9.06
C PHE A 119 2.98 6.13 8.75
N PHE A 120 1.92 5.59 9.36
CA PHE A 120 0.52 5.87 9.01
C PHE A 120 -0.30 6.48 10.15
N GLY A 121 0.31 6.69 11.32
CA GLY A 121 -0.35 7.29 12.47
C GLY A 121 -1.04 6.29 13.39
N ASP A 122 -1.42 6.75 14.57
CA ASP A 122 -2.05 5.95 15.62
C ASP A 122 -3.50 5.58 15.29
N GLU A 123 -4.11 6.23 14.30
CA GLU A 123 -5.45 5.93 13.81
C GLU A 123 -5.54 4.61 13.04
N ALA A 124 -4.42 4.00 12.63
CA ALA A 124 -4.40 2.70 11.97
C ALA A 124 -4.70 1.58 12.97
N GLU A 125 -5.94 1.12 13.05
CA GLU A 125 -6.41 0.14 14.02
C GLU A 125 -6.67 -1.24 13.41
N PHE A 126 -7.23 -1.29 12.21
CA PHE A 126 -7.57 -2.52 11.50
C PHE A 126 -6.89 -2.61 10.14
N THR A 127 -6.72 -3.82 9.64
CA THR A 127 -6.29 -4.11 8.26
C THR A 127 -7.01 -5.37 7.76
N LEU A 128 -7.25 -5.48 6.45
CA LEU A 128 -7.91 -6.65 5.89
C LEU A 128 -6.90 -7.75 5.60
N GLN A 129 -6.94 -8.85 6.35
CA GLN A 129 -6.11 -10.02 6.06
C GLN A 129 -6.68 -10.81 4.89
N ILE A 130 -5.84 -11.01 3.88
CA ILE A 130 -6.19 -11.71 2.62
C ILE A 130 -5.34 -12.97 2.40
N GLY A 131 -4.28 -13.17 3.17
CA GLY A 131 -3.48 -14.38 3.07
C GLY A 131 -2.67 -14.73 4.30
N VAL A 132 -2.38 -16.01 4.46
CA VAL A 132 -1.46 -16.55 5.45
C VAL A 132 -0.45 -17.45 4.76
N TYR A 133 0.83 -17.20 5.02
CA TYR A 133 1.96 -17.92 4.46
C TYR A 133 2.61 -18.79 5.53
N GLN A 134 2.78 -20.07 5.22
CA GLN A 134 3.33 -21.09 6.13
C GLN A 134 4.19 -22.07 5.34
N SER A 135 5.32 -22.45 5.93
CA SER A 135 6.23 -23.48 5.42
C SER A 135 6.94 -24.12 6.61
N ALA A 136 7.40 -25.37 6.44
CA ALA A 136 8.31 -26.00 7.40
C ALA A 136 9.61 -25.17 7.57
N ASN A 137 9.99 -24.43 6.53
CA ASN A 137 11.05 -23.44 6.57
C ASN A 137 10.44 -22.04 6.71
N THR A 138 10.52 -21.45 7.90
CA THR A 138 9.93 -20.13 8.18
C THR A 138 10.51 -19.02 7.30
N SER A 139 11.77 -19.12 6.88
CA SER A 139 12.38 -18.14 5.96
C SER A 139 11.72 -18.15 4.58
N GLU A 140 11.30 -19.31 4.09
CA GLU A 140 10.56 -19.41 2.82
C GLU A 140 9.18 -18.76 2.93
N ALA A 141 8.46 -19.01 4.02
CA ALA A 141 7.16 -18.40 4.27
C ALA A 141 7.25 -16.86 4.33
N ARG A 142 8.28 -16.33 5.01
CA ARG A 142 8.54 -14.88 5.09
C ARG A 142 8.79 -14.29 3.71
N ARG A 143 9.74 -14.87 2.97
CA ARG A 143 10.07 -14.42 1.61
C ARG A 143 8.85 -14.47 0.68
N ALA A 144 8.02 -15.51 0.78
CA ALA A 144 6.82 -15.63 -0.04
C ALA A 144 5.77 -14.55 0.30
N ALA A 145 5.58 -14.23 1.58
CA ALA A 145 4.71 -13.14 2.01
C ALA A 145 5.23 -11.76 1.56
N GLU A 146 6.52 -11.49 1.73
CA GLU A 146 7.17 -10.25 1.25
C GLU A 146 7.02 -10.11 -0.27
N GLU A 147 7.20 -11.20 -1.03
CA GLU A 147 7.02 -11.18 -2.48
C GLU A 147 5.56 -10.96 -2.88
N ALA A 148 4.60 -11.53 -2.15
CA ALA A 148 3.19 -11.28 -2.39
C ALA A 148 2.83 -9.81 -2.15
N VAL A 149 3.30 -9.22 -1.05
CA VAL A 149 3.15 -7.79 -0.77
C VAL A 149 3.81 -6.95 -1.86
N ARG A 150 4.96 -7.38 -2.40
CA ARG A 150 5.60 -6.71 -3.54
C ARG A 150 4.69 -6.60 -4.74
N ARG A 151 4.03 -7.70 -5.08
CA ARG A 151 3.12 -7.76 -6.23
C ARG A 151 1.89 -6.91 -5.99
N LEU A 152 1.29 -7.01 -4.81
CA LEU A 152 0.14 -6.20 -4.44
C LEU A 152 0.46 -4.69 -4.45
N ARG A 153 1.55 -4.25 -3.80
CA ARG A 153 1.99 -2.84 -3.85
C ARG A 153 2.41 -2.41 -5.24
N ALA A 154 2.93 -3.34 -6.05
CA ALA A 154 3.20 -3.09 -7.45
C ALA A 154 1.93 -2.84 -8.26
N GLU A 155 0.85 -3.54 -7.91
CA GLU A 155 -0.50 -3.41 -8.48
C GLU A 155 -1.28 -2.22 -7.88
N GLY A 156 -0.68 -1.48 -6.95
CA GLY A 156 -1.24 -0.27 -6.34
C GLY A 156 -1.92 -0.48 -4.99
N GLU A 157 -1.96 -1.71 -4.49
CA GLU A 157 -2.59 -2.02 -3.21
C GLU A 157 -1.75 -1.52 -2.04
N GLU A 158 -2.42 -0.95 -1.04
CA GLU A 158 -1.81 -0.67 0.26
C GLU A 158 -1.61 -1.98 1.02
N ALA A 159 -0.59 -2.76 0.64
CA ALA A 159 -0.37 -4.10 1.17
C ALA A 159 0.78 -4.17 2.19
N PHE A 160 0.62 -5.05 3.18
CA PHE A 160 1.57 -5.27 4.26
C PHE A 160 1.81 -6.75 4.51
N TYR A 161 2.99 -7.08 5.00
CA TYR A 161 3.29 -8.38 5.60
C TYR A 161 3.41 -8.24 7.10
N TYR A 162 3.08 -9.31 7.82
CA TYR A 162 3.41 -9.44 9.25
C TYR A 162 4.07 -10.79 9.48
N HIS A 163 5.11 -10.86 10.31
CA HIS A 163 5.76 -12.12 10.62
C HIS A 163 5.42 -12.55 12.05
N GLY A 164 4.60 -13.59 12.15
CA GLY A 164 4.39 -14.32 13.40
C GLY A 164 5.52 -15.33 13.68
N PRO A 165 5.44 -16.06 14.80
CA PRO A 165 6.47 -17.04 15.18
C PRO A 165 6.64 -18.19 14.18
N SER A 166 5.54 -18.68 13.59
CA SER A 166 5.53 -19.85 12.69
C SER A 166 4.85 -19.60 11.33
N TRP A 167 4.41 -18.38 11.07
CA TRP A 167 3.63 -18.01 9.88
C TRP A 167 3.86 -16.54 9.53
N SER A 168 3.43 -16.13 8.34
CA SER A 168 3.40 -14.72 7.94
C SER A 168 2.02 -14.34 7.42
N SER A 169 1.53 -13.14 7.76
CA SER A 169 0.30 -12.58 7.20
C SER A 169 0.60 -11.76 5.97
N VAL A 170 -0.38 -11.69 5.07
CA VAL A 170 -0.48 -10.64 4.06
C VAL A 170 -1.82 -9.94 4.23
N THR A 171 -1.78 -8.63 4.40
CA THR A 171 -2.94 -7.78 4.62
C THR A 171 -2.97 -6.63 3.62
N VAL A 172 -4.15 -6.03 3.42
CA VAL A 172 -4.37 -4.86 2.57
C VAL A 172 -5.24 -3.82 3.27
N GLY A 173 -4.91 -2.54 3.05
CA GLY A 173 -5.55 -1.38 3.64
C GLY A 173 -5.29 -1.22 5.14
N LEU A 174 -5.28 0.03 5.60
CA LEU A 174 -5.33 0.40 7.01
C LEU A 174 -6.64 1.15 7.28
N PHE A 175 -7.29 0.85 8.40
CA PHE A 175 -8.59 1.42 8.75
C PHE A 175 -8.61 1.79 10.21
N GLY A 176 -9.37 2.83 10.57
CA GLY A 176 -9.49 3.27 11.96
C GLY A 176 -10.73 2.75 12.66
N ALA A 177 -10.86 3.10 13.95
CA ALA A 177 -11.98 2.75 14.83
C ALA A 177 -13.37 3.00 14.23
N GLY A 178 -13.50 4.06 13.42
CA GLY A 178 -14.78 4.46 12.82
C GLY A 178 -15.23 3.60 11.64
N ASP A 179 -14.30 2.85 11.04
CA ASP A 179 -14.53 2.12 9.78
C ASP A 179 -15.13 0.72 9.99
N TYR A 180 -15.03 0.18 11.21
CA TYR A 180 -15.51 -1.15 11.58
C TYR A 180 -16.02 -1.20 13.03
N ASP A 181 -17.26 -1.65 13.22
CA ASP A 181 -17.82 -1.95 14.55
C ASP A 181 -17.57 -3.42 14.88
N GLU A 182 -16.48 -3.70 15.57
CA GLU A 182 -16.07 -5.07 15.94
C GLU A 182 -17.12 -5.78 16.81
N ALA A 183 -17.80 -5.05 17.71
CA ALA A 183 -18.81 -5.61 18.58
C ALA A 183 -20.04 -6.12 17.81
N ARG A 184 -20.36 -5.49 16.68
CA ARG A 184 -21.46 -5.90 15.79
C ARG A 184 -21.00 -6.70 14.57
N GLY A 185 -19.70 -6.75 14.30
CA GLY A 185 -19.16 -7.29 13.05
C GLY A 185 -19.59 -6.49 11.82
N GLU A 186 -19.81 -5.19 11.96
CA GLU A 186 -20.39 -4.33 10.93
C GLU A 186 -19.31 -3.44 10.28
N VAL A 187 -19.14 -3.56 8.97
CA VAL A 187 -18.26 -2.69 8.18
C VAL A 187 -18.99 -1.39 7.85
N ARG A 188 -18.38 -0.25 8.17
CA ARG A 188 -18.92 1.11 7.95
C ARG A 188 -18.24 1.86 6.81
N ASN A 189 -17.07 1.39 6.38
CA ASN A 189 -16.31 1.99 5.28
C ASN A 189 -16.54 1.21 3.97
N GLY A 190 -16.90 1.92 2.90
CA GLY A 190 -17.12 1.34 1.57
C GLY A 190 -15.85 0.71 0.95
N GLU A 191 -14.67 1.24 1.25
CA GLU A 191 -13.40 0.72 0.75
C GLU A 191 -13.11 -0.70 1.29
N ILE A 192 -13.45 -0.97 2.56
CA ILE A 192 -13.36 -2.33 3.12
C ILE A 192 -14.26 -3.28 2.32
N LEU A 193 -15.46 -2.86 1.96
CA LEU A 193 -16.39 -3.68 1.17
C LEU A 193 -15.85 -3.95 -0.24
N GLU A 194 -15.24 -2.94 -0.89
CA GLU A 194 -14.59 -3.08 -2.19
C GLU A 194 -13.40 -4.04 -2.14
N LEU A 195 -12.55 -3.92 -1.11
CA LEU A 195 -11.43 -4.84 -0.88
C LEU A 195 -11.91 -6.25 -0.56
N GLN A 196 -12.98 -6.41 0.22
CA GLN A 196 -13.60 -7.73 0.46
C GLN A 196 -14.22 -8.33 -0.80
N ALA A 197 -14.71 -7.51 -1.74
CA ALA A 197 -15.19 -8.00 -3.02
C ALA A 197 -14.03 -8.44 -3.93
N ARG A 198 -12.92 -7.69 -3.92
CA ARG A 198 -11.71 -8.00 -4.71
C ARG A 198 -10.94 -9.20 -4.15
N TYR A 199 -10.85 -9.30 -2.83
CA TYR A 199 -10.18 -10.36 -2.09
C TYR A 199 -11.20 -11.09 -1.19
N PRO A 200 -12.07 -11.93 -1.75
CA PRO A 200 -13.19 -12.51 -1.00
C PRO A 200 -12.77 -13.59 0.00
N GLN A 201 -11.58 -14.17 -0.16
CA GLN A 201 -11.13 -15.34 0.58
C GLN A 201 -9.73 -15.11 1.13
N ASN A 202 -9.50 -15.66 2.33
CA ASN A 202 -8.19 -15.68 2.94
C ASN A 202 -7.38 -16.86 2.36
N MET A 203 -6.25 -16.57 1.74
CA MET A 203 -5.49 -17.52 0.93
C MET A 203 -4.29 -18.11 1.69
N LEU A 204 -4.16 -19.43 1.71
CA LEU A 204 -2.98 -20.16 2.15
C LEU A 204 -1.91 -20.10 1.06
N ASN A 205 -0.74 -19.53 1.40
CA ASN A 205 0.41 -19.38 0.52
C ASN A 205 0.07 -18.72 -0.84
N GLY A 206 -0.97 -17.88 -0.87
CA GLY A 206 -1.47 -17.23 -2.09
C GLY A 206 -2.08 -18.18 -3.13
N ALA A 207 -2.28 -19.46 -2.80
CA ALA A 207 -2.68 -20.47 -3.78
C ALA A 207 -4.06 -21.09 -3.51
N TYR A 208 -4.38 -21.37 -2.25
CA TYR A 208 -5.61 -22.09 -1.89
C TYR A 208 -6.39 -21.36 -0.80
N PRO A 209 -7.72 -21.29 -0.87
CA PRO A 209 -8.51 -20.74 0.23
C PRO A 209 -8.30 -21.55 1.51
N ILE A 210 -8.06 -20.88 2.62
CA ILE A 210 -8.04 -21.52 3.94
C ILE A 210 -9.44 -22.03 4.23
N GLN A 211 -9.56 -23.24 4.76
CA GLN A 211 -10.85 -23.78 5.18
C GLN A 211 -11.12 -23.47 6.65
N ASP A 212 -12.31 -22.95 6.93
CA ASP A 212 -12.83 -22.82 8.28
C ASP A 212 -13.03 -24.21 8.88
N LYS A 213 -12.41 -24.47 10.03
CA LYS A 213 -12.39 -25.81 10.64
C LYS A 213 -13.77 -26.29 11.11
N ASN A 214 -14.69 -25.37 11.40
CA ASN A 214 -16.00 -25.69 11.94
C ASN A 214 -17.01 -25.97 10.83
N THR A 215 -16.93 -25.21 9.73
CA THR A 215 -17.91 -25.23 8.64
C THR A 215 -17.41 -25.95 7.39
N GLY A 216 -16.09 -26.17 7.27
CA GLY A 216 -15.44 -26.70 6.07
C GLY A 216 -15.50 -25.77 4.86
N LYS A 217 -16.06 -24.57 5.01
CA LYS A 217 -16.17 -23.57 3.93
C LYS A 217 -14.88 -22.76 3.82
N ALA A 218 -14.65 -22.17 2.65
CA ALA A 218 -13.56 -21.22 2.47
C ALA A 218 -13.73 -20.05 3.44
N GLN A 219 -12.67 -19.77 4.20
CA GLN A 219 -12.58 -18.65 5.10
C GLN A 219 -12.55 -17.36 4.28
N ARG A 220 -13.44 -16.43 4.61
CA ARG A 220 -13.46 -15.10 4.01
C ARG A 220 -12.27 -14.28 4.50
N SER A 221 -11.84 -13.31 3.71
CA SER A 221 -10.94 -12.26 4.22
C SER A 221 -11.59 -11.56 5.41
N LEU A 222 -10.79 -11.24 6.42
CA LEU A 222 -11.28 -10.69 7.68
C LEU A 222 -10.44 -9.51 8.14
N LEU A 223 -11.07 -8.58 8.84
CA LEU A 223 -10.36 -7.51 9.51
C LEU A 223 -9.63 -8.07 10.72
N VAL A 224 -8.37 -7.66 10.87
CA VAL A 224 -7.53 -7.98 12.02
C VAL A 224 -6.94 -6.68 12.56
N HIS A 225 -6.59 -6.68 13.84
CA HIS A 225 -5.93 -5.54 14.47
C HIS A 225 -4.52 -5.33 13.90
N VAL A 226 -4.17 -4.07 13.68
CA VAL A 226 -2.77 -3.65 13.44
C VAL A 226 -1.99 -3.87 14.74
N PRO A 227 -0.84 -4.59 14.71
CA PRO A 227 -0.05 -4.95 15.89
C PRO A 227 0.47 -3.77 16.72
#